data_AF-A0AAW6KPF8-F1
#
_entry.id   AF-A0AAW6KPF8-F1
#
_cell.length_a   1.000
_cell.length_b   1.000
_cell.length_c   1.000
_cell.angle_alpha   90.00
_cell.angle_beta   90.00
_cell.angle_gamma   90.00
#
_symmetry.space_group_name_H-M   'P 1'
#
loop_
_entity.id
_entity.type
_entity.pdbx_description
1 polymer ?
#
loop_
_entity_poly.entity_id
_entity_poly.type
_entity_poly.pdbx_seq_one_letter_code
_entity_poly.pdbx_strand_id
1 'polypeptide(L)'
;LERLEAAANLTPPLRIVKWIRKGDKLVKVSKVDKGAKTAGDVGKRTAPGATKEKNTKLESITGYKFKKGIDLDFRGTGKTYKDALDETFKRTGVPKKEFKVTKWGKDENGKSFPVEWRSKNGAEVNIDVGHTKNGPDVPHTGYQTAGKRGGGGAIRGHI
;
A
#
# COMPACT_ATOMS: atom_id res chain seq x y z
N LEU A 1 -55.19 11.23 -15.60
CA LEU A 1 -54.47 11.85 -16.74
C LEU A 1 -53.61 12.96 -16.15
N GLU A 2 -52.41 12.59 -15.70
CA GLU A 2 -51.15 12.92 -16.39
C GLU A 2 -50.86 14.43 -16.40
N ARG A 3 -49.85 14.86 -15.65
CA ARG A 3 -48.53 15.26 -16.19
C ARG A 3 -47.58 15.69 -15.08
N LEU A 4 -46.38 15.12 -15.14
CA LEU A 4 -45.16 15.55 -14.46
C LEU A 4 -44.82 16.99 -14.86
N GLU A 5 -44.41 17.82 -13.91
CA GLU A 5 -43.45 18.90 -14.22
C GLU A 5 -42.30 18.90 -13.22
N ALA A 6 -41.11 18.91 -13.82
CA ALA A 6 -39.82 18.78 -13.20
C ALA A 6 -39.38 20.12 -12.59
N ALA A 7 -39.04 20.12 -11.30
CA ALA A 7 -38.30 21.22 -10.70
C ALA A 7 -36.80 21.02 -10.98
N ALA A 8 -36.31 21.62 -12.08
CA ALA A 8 -34.90 21.76 -12.37
C ALA A 8 -34.32 22.92 -11.54
N ASN A 9 -33.73 22.63 -10.38
CA ASN A 9 -32.90 23.60 -9.65
C ASN A 9 -31.45 23.50 -10.15
N LEU A 10 -31.15 24.25 -11.22
CA LEU A 10 -29.79 24.56 -11.67
C LEU A 10 -29.09 25.46 -10.64
N THR A 11 -28.15 24.89 -9.89
CA THR A 11 -27.08 25.67 -9.24
C THR A 11 -25.77 25.34 -9.97
N PRO A 12 -25.05 26.32 -10.53
CA PRO A 12 -23.85 26.03 -11.32
C PRO A 12 -22.70 25.50 -10.44
N PRO A 13 -21.79 24.69 -11.00
CA PRO A 13 -20.65 24.14 -10.25
C PRO A 13 -19.61 25.23 -9.96
N LEU A 14 -19.36 25.54 -8.67
CA LEU A 14 -18.19 26.33 -8.29
C LEU A 14 -16.91 25.50 -8.46
N ARG A 15 -16.22 25.73 -9.56
CA ARG A 15 -14.79 25.43 -9.70
C ARG A 15 -14.00 26.50 -8.93
N ILE A 16 -13.43 26.14 -7.78
CA ILE A 16 -12.41 26.97 -7.12
C ILE A 16 -11.06 26.29 -7.31
N VAL A 17 -10.34 26.80 -8.30
CA VAL A 17 -8.93 26.51 -8.53
C VAL A 17 -8.13 27.42 -7.59
N LYS A 18 -7.39 26.86 -6.62
CA LYS A 18 -6.45 27.64 -5.80
C LYS A 18 -5.02 27.27 -6.15
N TRP A 19 -4.39 28.13 -6.94
CA TRP A 19 -2.96 28.13 -7.23
C TRP A 19 -2.19 28.70 -6.04
N ILE A 20 -1.07 28.07 -5.66
CA ILE A 20 -0.07 28.66 -4.77
C ILE A 20 1.25 28.70 -5.53
N ARG A 21 1.75 29.91 -5.82
CA ARG A 21 3.11 30.17 -6.30
C ARG A 21 4.04 30.38 -5.10
N LYS A 22 5.26 29.84 -5.16
CA LYS A 22 6.52 30.60 -4.91
C LYS A 22 7.75 29.83 -5.41
N GLY A 23 8.46 30.38 -6.39
CA GLY A 23 9.76 29.92 -6.89
C GLY A 23 10.00 30.25 -8.37
N ASP A 24 10.99 31.12 -8.66
CA ASP A 24 11.18 31.83 -9.95
C ASP A 24 12.12 31.13 -10.95
N LYS A 25 11.81 29.94 -11.45
CA LYS A 25 12.41 29.44 -12.70
C LYS A 25 11.43 28.60 -13.53
N LEU A 26 10.82 29.26 -14.51
CA LEU A 26 10.28 28.64 -15.72
C LEU A 26 11.46 28.21 -16.60
N VAL A 27 11.59 26.92 -16.91
CA VAL A 27 12.40 26.51 -18.06
C VAL A 27 11.62 25.47 -18.87
N LYS A 28 11.21 25.89 -20.06
CA LYS A 28 10.81 25.02 -21.17
C LYS A 28 11.87 25.29 -22.24
N VAL A 29 12.74 24.32 -22.54
CA VAL A 29 13.59 24.40 -23.73
C VAL A 29 13.52 23.08 -24.47
N SER A 30 13.05 23.21 -25.70
CA SER A 30 12.99 22.21 -26.76
C SER A 30 14.34 22.16 -27.49
N LYS A 31 14.61 21.02 -28.15
CA LYS A 31 15.66 20.74 -29.16
C LYS A 31 17.09 20.45 -28.67
N VAL A 32 17.41 19.16 -28.76
CA VAL A 32 18.55 18.52 -29.44
C VAL A 32 19.70 19.43 -29.88
N ASP A 33 20.91 19.10 -29.43
CA ASP A 33 22.13 19.21 -30.23
C ASP A 33 23.08 18.03 -29.99
N LYS A 34 23.73 17.61 -31.09
CA LYS A 34 24.66 16.48 -31.21
C LYS A 34 26.01 16.79 -30.57
N GLY A 35 26.56 15.79 -29.86
CA GLY A 35 27.95 15.36 -30.00
C GLY A 35 29.02 16.04 -29.13
N ALA A 36 29.53 15.30 -28.14
CA ALA A 36 30.96 15.17 -27.86
C ALA A 36 31.17 14.01 -26.86
N LYS A 37 31.99 13.01 -27.23
CA LYS A 37 32.54 12.01 -26.30
C LYS A 37 33.98 12.40 -25.99
N THR A 38 34.38 12.33 -24.73
CA THR A 38 35.69 11.76 -24.33
C THR A 38 35.77 11.39 -22.84
N ALA A 39 36.20 10.14 -22.65
CA ALA A 39 36.96 9.46 -21.58
C ALA A 39 36.86 9.88 -20.10
N GLY A 40 36.53 8.90 -19.25
CA GLY A 40 36.72 8.96 -17.80
C GLY A 40 35.99 7.85 -17.05
N ASP A 41 36.28 6.59 -17.40
CA ASP A 41 35.73 5.41 -16.73
C ASP A 41 36.42 5.20 -15.37
N VAL A 42 35.77 5.64 -14.28
CA VAL A 42 36.04 5.14 -12.92
C VAL A 42 34.69 4.85 -12.26
N GLY A 43 34.36 3.56 -12.26
CA GLY A 43 33.07 3.01 -11.89
C GLY A 43 32.57 3.42 -10.51
N LYS A 44 31.50 4.22 -10.49
CA LYS A 44 30.52 4.23 -9.41
C LYS A 44 29.37 3.32 -9.85
N ARG A 45 29.39 2.06 -9.41
CA ARG A 45 28.23 1.16 -9.50
C ARG A 45 27.11 1.73 -8.62
N THR A 46 26.42 2.73 -9.14
CA THR A 46 25.10 3.13 -8.67
C THR A 46 24.16 2.08 -9.23
N ALA A 47 23.69 1.19 -8.35
CA ALA A 47 22.59 0.31 -8.70
C ALA A 47 21.45 1.20 -9.24
N PRO A 48 20.87 0.88 -10.42
CA PRO A 48 19.74 1.63 -10.92
C PRO A 48 18.64 1.53 -9.86
N GLY A 49 18.24 2.68 -9.32
CA GLY A 49 17.10 2.78 -8.43
C GLY A 49 15.92 2.18 -9.17
N ALA A 50 15.53 0.97 -8.75
CA ALA A 50 14.34 0.33 -9.24
C ALA A 50 13.18 1.25 -8.88
N THR A 51 12.67 2.00 -9.85
CA THR A 51 11.28 2.43 -9.83
C THR A 51 10.47 1.15 -9.76
N LYS A 52 10.17 0.70 -8.54
CA LYS A 52 9.26 -0.41 -8.30
C LYS A 52 7.93 0.04 -8.88
N GLU A 53 7.63 -0.41 -10.10
CA GLU A 53 6.26 -0.42 -10.58
C GLU A 53 5.43 -1.04 -9.47
N LYS A 54 4.53 -0.24 -8.88
CA LYS A 54 3.66 -0.72 -7.82
C LYS A 54 2.80 -1.78 -8.47
N ASN A 55 3.17 -3.04 -8.25
CA ASN A 55 2.35 -4.12 -8.73
C ASN A 55 1.00 -4.01 -8.04
N THR A 56 0.00 -3.62 -8.80
CA THR A 56 -1.38 -3.45 -8.32
C THR A 56 -2.21 -4.69 -8.59
N LYS A 57 -1.71 -5.63 -9.39
CA LYS A 57 -2.41 -6.86 -9.75
C LYS A 57 -1.91 -8.02 -8.89
N LEU A 58 -2.83 -8.60 -8.13
CA LEU A 58 -2.51 -9.78 -7.32
C LEU A 58 -2.17 -10.97 -8.24
N GLU A 59 -1.36 -11.90 -7.72
CA GLU A 59 -1.05 -13.23 -8.29
C GLU A 59 -0.10 -13.23 -9.50
N SER A 60 0.35 -12.07 -9.96
CA SER A 60 1.20 -11.93 -11.15
C SER A 60 2.65 -12.40 -10.95
N ILE A 61 3.17 -12.37 -9.72
CA ILE A 61 4.55 -12.74 -9.41
C ILE A 61 4.63 -14.02 -8.57
N THR A 62 3.86 -14.09 -7.48
CA THR A 62 4.01 -15.15 -6.47
C THR A 62 3.09 -16.34 -6.69
N GLY A 63 2.10 -16.24 -7.58
CA GLY A 63 1.04 -17.24 -7.73
C GLY A 63 0.14 -17.38 -6.49
N TYR A 64 0.19 -16.43 -5.57
CA TYR A 64 -0.69 -16.41 -4.40
C TYR A 64 -2.15 -16.36 -4.84
N LYS A 65 -3.00 -17.25 -4.32
CA LYS A 65 -4.43 -17.27 -4.66
C LYS A 65 -5.24 -16.54 -3.60
N PHE A 66 -6.06 -15.57 -4.02
CA PHE A 66 -6.97 -14.88 -3.11
C PHE A 66 -7.99 -15.86 -2.48
N LYS A 67 -8.05 -15.91 -1.15
CA LYS A 67 -8.98 -16.78 -0.42
C LYS A 67 -10.26 -16.03 -0.06
N LYS A 68 -11.34 -16.30 -0.78
CA LYS A 68 -12.66 -15.70 -0.49
C LYS A 68 -13.09 -15.97 0.96
N GLY A 69 -13.50 -14.93 1.67
CA GLY A 69 -13.94 -14.99 3.07
C GLY A 69 -12.82 -14.82 4.10
N ILE A 70 -11.58 -15.17 3.75
CA ILE A 70 -10.39 -15.01 4.60
C ILE A 70 -9.64 -13.73 4.23
N ASP A 71 -9.40 -13.53 2.94
CA ASP A 71 -8.75 -12.33 2.44
C ASP A 71 -9.80 -11.26 2.10
N LEU A 72 -9.38 -10.00 2.13
CA LEU A 72 -10.18 -8.85 1.70
C LEU A 72 -9.35 -8.01 0.72
N ASP A 73 -10.03 -7.29 -0.17
CA ASP A 73 -9.37 -6.34 -1.05
C ASP A 73 -9.97 -4.95 -0.83
N PHE A 74 -9.17 -4.04 -0.27
CA PHE A 74 -9.59 -2.66 0.00
C PHE A 74 -9.16 -1.69 -1.11
N ARG A 75 -8.47 -2.16 -2.16
CA ARG A 75 -8.07 -1.31 -3.28
C ARG A 75 -9.31 -0.78 -4.00
N GLY A 76 -9.28 0.50 -4.37
CA GLY A 76 -10.40 1.16 -5.06
C GLY A 76 -11.64 1.46 -4.21
N THR A 77 -11.65 1.11 -2.91
CA THR A 77 -12.81 1.33 -2.02
C THR A 77 -12.80 2.68 -1.29
N GLY A 78 -11.72 3.44 -1.41
CA GLY A 78 -11.49 4.67 -0.63
C GLY A 78 -10.94 4.45 0.78
N LYS A 79 -10.83 3.19 1.23
CA LYS A 79 -10.20 2.83 2.51
C LYS A 79 -8.68 2.99 2.46
N THR A 80 -8.10 3.28 3.61
CA THR A 80 -6.66 3.48 3.80
C THR A 80 -5.99 2.25 4.40
N TYR A 81 -4.65 2.26 4.46
CA TYR A 81 -3.90 1.21 5.15
C TYR A 81 -4.23 1.11 6.65
N LYS A 82 -4.69 2.21 7.28
CA LYS A 82 -5.11 2.20 8.69
C LYS A 82 -6.38 1.40 8.87
N ASP A 83 -7.32 1.54 7.94
CA ASP A 83 -8.57 0.76 7.93
C ASP A 83 -8.27 -0.73 7.72
N ALA A 84 -7.32 -1.06 6.84
CA ALA A 84 -6.84 -2.43 6.66
C ALA A 84 -6.16 -2.97 7.93
N LEU A 85 -5.34 -2.16 8.59
CA LEU A 85 -4.68 -2.53 9.85
C LEU A 85 -5.71 -2.76 10.98
N ASP A 86 -6.72 -1.92 11.09
CA ASP A 86 -7.75 -2.11 12.12
C ASP A 86 -8.63 -3.34 11.82
N GLU A 87 -8.92 -3.61 10.54
CA GLU A 87 -9.63 -4.84 10.13
C GLU A 87 -8.80 -6.10 10.39
N THR A 88 -7.49 -6.08 10.13
CA THR A 88 -6.60 -7.22 10.46
C THR A 88 -6.58 -7.51 11.95
N PHE A 89 -6.47 -6.49 12.81
CA PHE A 89 -6.59 -6.67 14.26
C PHE A 89 -7.93 -7.28 14.66
N LYS A 90 -9.05 -6.79 14.12
CA LYS A 90 -10.39 -7.36 14.39
C LYS A 90 -10.47 -8.84 14.02
N ARG A 91 -9.95 -9.21 12.85
CA ARG A 91 -9.97 -10.59 12.34
C ARG A 91 -9.14 -11.57 13.16
N THR A 92 -8.15 -11.10 13.93
CA THR A 92 -7.44 -11.99 14.86
C THR A 92 -8.31 -12.47 16.01
N GLY A 93 -9.38 -11.74 16.34
CA GLY A 93 -10.21 -11.99 17.54
C GLY A 93 -9.53 -11.60 18.86
N VAL A 94 -8.35 -10.99 18.81
CA VAL A 94 -7.55 -10.64 19.99
C VAL A 94 -7.53 -9.11 20.16
N PRO A 95 -7.78 -8.57 21.37
CA PRO A 95 -7.68 -7.14 21.61
C PRO A 95 -6.28 -6.60 21.27
N LYS A 96 -6.21 -5.49 20.53
CA LYS A 96 -4.95 -4.83 20.11
C LYS A 96 -3.98 -4.58 21.28
N LYS A 97 -4.51 -4.31 22.49
CA LYS A 97 -3.72 -4.11 23.73
C LYS A 97 -2.89 -5.33 24.16
N GLU A 98 -3.26 -6.53 23.72
CA GLU A 98 -2.54 -7.78 24.04
C GLU A 98 -1.37 -8.03 23.08
N PHE A 99 -1.30 -7.27 22.00
CA PHE A 99 -0.20 -7.33 21.07
C PHE A 99 0.96 -6.46 21.51
N LYS A 100 2.17 -6.96 21.26
CA LYS A 100 3.41 -6.19 21.38
C LYS A 100 4.00 -6.00 20.00
N VAL A 101 4.60 -4.84 19.76
CA VAL A 101 5.39 -4.60 18.55
C VAL A 101 6.62 -5.50 18.60
N THR A 102 6.83 -6.31 17.58
CA THR A 102 7.98 -7.23 17.47
C THR A 102 8.94 -6.82 16.36
N LYS A 103 8.49 -6.05 15.37
CA LYS A 103 9.35 -5.47 14.34
C LYS A 103 9.00 -4.03 14.06
N TRP A 104 10.03 -3.27 13.71
CA TRP A 104 9.97 -1.88 13.32
C TRP A 104 10.53 -1.71 11.91
N GLY A 105 9.80 -1.04 11.05
CA GLY A 105 10.27 -0.57 9.76
C GLY A 105 10.87 0.83 9.89
N LYS A 106 11.67 1.23 8.90
CA LYS A 106 12.19 2.60 8.78
C LYS A 106 11.66 3.24 7.51
N ASP A 107 11.30 4.52 7.57
CA ASP A 107 10.96 5.30 6.39
C ASP A 107 12.22 5.80 5.68
N GLU A 108 12.04 6.46 4.53
CA GLU A 108 13.12 7.05 3.74
C GLU A 108 13.93 8.12 4.50
N ASN A 109 13.34 8.70 5.56
CA ASN A 109 13.97 9.69 6.43
C ASN A 109 14.61 9.05 7.69
N GLY A 110 14.58 7.72 7.81
CA GLY A 110 15.12 6.98 8.95
C GLY A 110 14.21 6.92 10.18
N LYS A 111 12.97 7.43 10.13
CA LYS A 111 11.99 7.33 11.24
C LYS A 111 11.46 5.91 11.35
N SER A 112 11.40 5.41 12.58
CA SER A 112 10.89 4.06 12.87
C SER A 112 9.37 4.05 13.03
N PHE A 113 8.72 3.03 12.48
CA PHE A 113 7.30 2.76 12.68
C PHE A 113 7.06 1.26 12.88
N PRO A 114 6.05 0.85 13.66
CA PRO A 114 5.78 -0.55 13.90
C PRO A 114 5.24 -1.22 12.63
N VAL A 115 5.74 -2.42 12.32
CA VAL A 115 5.35 -3.21 11.13
C VAL A 115 4.93 -4.63 11.45
N GLU A 116 5.21 -5.12 12.66
CA GLU A 116 4.77 -6.44 13.12
C GLU A 116 4.35 -6.37 14.58
N TRP A 117 3.24 -7.04 14.87
CA TRP A 117 2.67 -7.18 16.20
C TRP A 117 2.41 -8.66 16.47
N ARG A 118 2.77 -9.13 17.67
CA ARG A 118 2.47 -10.49 18.13
C ARG A 118 1.81 -10.48 19.50
N SER A 119 0.82 -11.34 19.68
CA SER A 119 0.24 -11.66 20.99
C SER A 119 0.82 -12.97 21.54
N LYS A 120 0.75 -13.15 22.86
CA LYS A 120 1.23 -14.36 23.55
C LYS A 120 0.54 -15.64 23.10
N ASN A 121 -0.70 -15.53 22.60
CA ASN A 121 -1.50 -16.66 22.12
C ASN A 121 -1.21 -17.07 20.66
N GLY A 122 -0.18 -16.48 20.04
CA GLY A 122 0.25 -16.81 18.68
C GLY A 122 -0.45 -16.01 17.57
N ALA A 123 -1.36 -15.10 17.92
CA ALA A 123 -1.92 -14.16 16.95
C ALA A 123 -0.86 -13.17 16.46
N GLU A 124 -0.95 -12.78 15.20
CA GLU A 124 0.03 -11.94 14.51
C GLU A 124 -0.68 -10.96 13.59
N VAL A 125 -0.18 -9.73 13.51
CA VAL A 125 -0.55 -8.74 12.51
C VAL A 125 0.72 -8.14 11.95
N ASN A 126 0.80 -7.95 10.64
CA ASN A 126 1.96 -7.37 9.99
C ASN A 126 1.57 -6.44 8.83
N ILE A 127 2.53 -5.59 8.45
CA ILE A 127 2.46 -4.71 7.28
C ILE A 127 3.62 -5.11 6.37
N ASP A 128 3.29 -5.62 5.19
CA ASP A 128 4.26 -6.15 4.25
C ASP A 128 4.25 -5.36 2.94
N VAL A 129 5.44 -5.20 2.39
CA VAL A 129 5.59 -4.87 0.97
C VAL A 129 5.32 -6.12 0.14
N GLY A 130 4.79 -5.94 -1.07
CA GLY A 130 4.54 -7.06 -1.99
C GLY A 130 5.77 -7.97 -2.12
N HIS A 131 5.54 -9.28 -1.98
CA HIS A 131 6.60 -10.28 -2.00
C HIS A 131 6.96 -10.68 -3.42
N THR A 132 8.19 -11.14 -3.61
CA THR A 132 8.63 -11.80 -4.86
C THR A 132 8.54 -13.32 -4.79
N LYS A 133 8.36 -13.87 -3.58
CA LYS A 133 8.19 -15.30 -3.30
C LYS A 133 7.22 -15.44 -2.13
N ASN A 134 6.29 -16.41 -2.20
CA ASN A 134 5.35 -16.80 -1.14
C ASN A 134 4.53 -15.65 -0.52
N GLY A 135 3.22 -15.63 -0.75
CA GLY A 135 2.30 -14.61 -0.22
C GLY A 135 1.94 -13.54 -1.26
N PRO A 136 1.13 -12.52 -0.90
CA PRO A 136 0.70 -11.51 -1.84
C PRO A 136 1.88 -10.73 -2.45
N ASP A 137 1.83 -10.51 -3.76
CA ASP A 137 2.80 -9.76 -4.55
C ASP A 137 2.53 -8.24 -4.58
N VAL A 138 1.49 -7.82 -3.87
CA VAL A 138 1.09 -6.42 -3.69
C VAL A 138 1.29 -6.01 -2.23
N PRO A 139 1.49 -4.71 -1.91
CA PRO A 139 1.52 -4.24 -0.53
C PRO A 139 0.22 -4.60 0.19
N HIS A 140 0.32 -5.15 1.39
CA HIS A 140 -0.82 -5.70 2.11
C HIS A 140 -0.59 -5.69 3.62
N THR A 141 -1.67 -5.90 4.36
CA THR A 141 -1.64 -6.20 5.79
C THR A 141 -2.00 -7.66 6.01
N GLY A 142 -1.17 -8.40 6.73
CA GLY A 142 -1.41 -9.80 7.05
C GLY A 142 -1.92 -9.97 8.48
N TYR A 143 -2.73 -11.00 8.69
CA TYR A 143 -3.16 -11.40 10.02
C TYR A 143 -3.12 -12.91 10.20
N GLN A 144 -2.95 -13.34 11.45
CA GLN A 144 -3.08 -14.71 11.89
C GLN A 144 -3.91 -14.73 13.18
N THR A 145 -4.91 -15.60 13.26
CA THR A 145 -5.68 -15.83 14.50
C THR A 145 -4.82 -16.54 15.55
N ALA A 146 -5.27 -16.48 16.82
CA ALA A 146 -4.67 -17.27 17.89
C ALA A 146 -4.73 -18.77 17.58
N GLY A 147 -3.76 -19.54 18.08
CA GLY A 147 -3.68 -20.98 17.87
C GLY A 147 -2.26 -21.50 17.64
N LYS A 148 -2.06 -22.81 17.82
CA LYS A 148 -0.75 -23.46 17.67
C LYS A 148 -0.37 -23.55 16.17
N ARG A 149 0.82 -23.05 15.79
CA ARG A 149 1.39 -23.29 14.46
C ARG A 149 1.51 -24.80 14.24
N GLY A 150 0.92 -25.31 13.16
CA GLY A 150 0.95 -26.73 12.77
C GLY A 150 -0.18 -27.60 13.30
N GLY A 151 -1.01 -27.12 14.23
CA GLY A 151 -2.15 -27.88 14.78
C GLY A 151 -3.51 -27.61 14.12
N GLY A 152 -3.53 -26.89 12.99
CA GLY A 152 -4.75 -26.60 12.22
C GLY A 152 -5.68 -25.51 12.78
N GLY A 153 -5.39 -24.92 13.94
CA GLY A 153 -6.27 -23.93 14.59
C GLY A 153 -6.08 -22.47 14.16
N ALA A 154 -4.96 -22.12 13.53
CA ALA A 154 -4.66 -20.74 13.17
C ALA A 154 -5.02 -20.46 11.70
N ILE A 155 -5.91 -19.47 11.48
CA ILE A 155 -6.27 -18.98 10.15
C ILE A 155 -5.36 -17.80 9.82
N ARG A 156 -4.80 -17.79 8.61
CA ARG A 156 -4.02 -16.68 8.07
C ARG A 156 -4.74 -16.03 6.90
N GLY A 157 -4.81 -14.72 6.88
CA GLY A 157 -5.38 -13.95 5.78
C GLY A 157 -4.62 -12.66 5.50
N HIS A 158 -4.97 -12.00 4.39
CA HIS A 158 -4.38 -10.75 3.96
C HIS A 158 -5.47 -9.76 3.50
N ILE A 159 -5.22 -8.46 3.72
CA ILE A 159 -6.09 -7.34 3.36
C ILE A 159 -5.28 -6.28 2.62
#